data_AF-A0A4Y9M2V2-F1
#
_entry.id   AF-A0A4Y9M2V2-F1
#
_cell.length_a   1.000
_cell.length_b   1.000
_cell.length_c   1.000
_cell.angle_alpha   90.00
_cell.angle_beta   90.00
_cell.angle_gamma   90.00
#
_symmetry.space_group_name_H-M   'P 1'
#
loop_
_entity.id
_entity.type
_entity.pdbx_description
1 polymer ?
#
loop_
_entity_poly.entity_id
_entity_poly.type
_entity_poly.pdbx_seq_one_letter_code
_entity_poly.pdbx_strand_id
1 'polypeptide(L)' 'TSETDRRAAFPAWLHSYNHHRPHTGIGGHPPISRLTNVPGQYS' A
#
# COMPACT_ATOMS: atom_id res chain seq x y z
N THR A 1 12.68 4.87 -19.08
CA THR A 1 12.77 4.63 -17.63
C THR A 1 13.71 3.48 -17.40
N SER A 2 14.78 3.65 -16.62
CA SER A 2 15.70 2.54 -16.31
C SER A 2 15.18 1.70 -15.13
N GLU A 3 15.73 0.50 -14.95
CA GLU A 3 15.47 -0.32 -13.76
C GLU A 3 15.93 0.38 -12.47
N THR A 4 17.04 1.11 -12.53
CA THR A 4 17.56 1.90 -11.41
C THR A 4 16.56 2.98 -10.99
N ASP A 5 16.02 3.74 -11.95
CA ASP A 5 15.03 4.78 -11.66
C ASP A 5 13.75 4.19 -11.05
N ARG A 6 13.31 3.03 -11.56
CA ARG A 6 12.14 2.33 -11.04
C ARG A 6 12.34 1.88 -9.59
N ARG A 7 13.53 1.37 -9.25
CA ARG A 7 13.88 0.97 -7.88
C ARG A 7 13.93 2.16 -6.94
N ALA A 8 14.48 3.30 -7.38
CA ALA A 8 14.52 4.51 -6.59
C ALA A 8 13.11 5.04 -6.27
N ALA A 9 12.17 4.95 -7.23
CA ALA A 9 10.79 5.40 -7.05
C ALA A 9 9.90 4.41 -6.25
N PHE A 10 10.30 3.13 -6.17
CA PHE A 10 9.45 2.06 -5.65
C PHE A 10 8.97 2.26 -4.20
N PRO A 11 9.81 2.70 -3.23
CA PRO A 11 9.37 2.86 -1.85
C PRO A 11 8.23 3.87 -1.69
N ALA A 12 8.35 5.04 -2.34
CA ALA A 12 7.33 6.09 -2.28
C ALA A 12 6.03 5.65 -2.97
N TRP A 13 6.16 4.98 -4.12
CA TRP A 13 5.01 4.44 -4.83
C TRP A 13 4.27 3.38 -3.99
N LEU A 14 5.00 2.46 -3.36
CA LEU A 14 4.42 1.40 -2.54
C LEU A 14 3.65 1.97 -1.35
N HIS A 15 4.19 2.99 -0.67
CA HIS A 15 3.49 3.68 0.42
C HIS A 15 2.20 4.35 -0.08
N SER A 16 2.25 5.10 -1.18
CA SER A 16 1.07 5.75 -1.76
C SER A 16 -0.01 4.72 -2.12
N TYR A 17 0.37 3.64 -2.81
CA TYR A 17 -0.54 2.59 -3.20
C TYR A 17 -1.20 1.90 -2.00
N ASN A 18 -0.41 1.45 -1.02
CA ASN A 18 -0.93 0.67 0.10
C ASN A 18 -1.77 1.48 1.08
N HIS A 19 -1.46 2.77 1.26
CA HIS A 19 -2.08 3.59 2.31
C HIS A 19 -3.14 4.57 1.80
N HIS A 20 -3.10 4.97 0.53
CA HIS A 20 -3.93 6.08 0.06
C HIS A 20 -4.82 5.72 -1.14
N ARG A 21 -4.45 4.72 -1.94
CA ARG A 21 -5.18 4.44 -3.19
C ARG A 21 -6.51 3.74 -2.90
N PRO A 22 -7.66 4.30 -3.29
CA PRO A 22 -8.95 3.63 -3.11
C PRO A 22 -9.08 2.43 -4.07
N HIS A 23 -9.63 1.33 -3.58
CA HIS A 23 -9.90 0.13 -4.37
C HIS A 23 -11.38 -0.24 -4.39
N THR A 24 -11.97 -0.32 -5.60
CA THR A 24 -13.41 -0.62 -5.79
C THR A 24 -13.82 -1.97 -5.21
N GLY A 25 -12.97 -3.00 -5.34
CA GLY A 25 -13.23 -4.34 -4.80
C GLY A 25 -13.29 -4.43 -3.28
N ILE A 26 -12.88 -3.38 -2.56
CA ILE A 26 -12.93 -3.29 -1.09
C ILE A 26 -13.66 -2.02 -0.64
N GLY A 27 -14.68 -1.58 -1.38
CA GLY A 27 -15.55 -0.47 -0.98
C GLY A 27 -14.89 0.91 -1.07
N GLY A 28 -13.81 1.06 -1.84
CA GLY A 28 -13.07 2.31 -1.96
C GLY A 28 -12.03 2.52 -0.86
N HIS A 29 -11.82 1.56 0.02
CA HIS A 29 -10.76 1.63 1.03
C HIS A 29 -9.37 1.37 0.43
N PRO A 30 -8.30 1.85 1.09
CA PRO A 30 -6.94 1.49 0.70
C PRO A 30 -6.61 0.04 1.04
N PRO A 31 -5.62 -0.58 0.36
CA PRO A 31 -5.26 -1.98 0.57
C PRO A 31 -4.96 -2.33 2.03
N ILE A 32 -4.28 -1.44 2.76
CA ILE A 32 -3.92 -1.67 4.17
C ILE A 32 -5.13 -1.89 5.09
N SER A 33 -6.31 -1.35 4.74
CA SER A 33 -7.53 -1.52 5.54
C SER A 33 -8.02 -2.97 5.64
N ARG A 34 -7.47 -3.88 4.83
CA ARG A 34 -7.81 -5.32 4.85
C ARG A 34 -6.81 -6.15 5.65
N LEU A 35 -5.70 -5.57 6.10
CA LEU A 35 -4.71 -6.26 6.91
C LEU A 35 -5.20 -6.27 8.37
N THR A 36 -5.67 -7.43 8.83
CA THR A 36 -6.22 -7.62 10.18
C THR A 36 -5.32 -8.44 11.09
N ASN A 37 -4.21 -8.97 10.58
CA ASN A 37 -3.23 -9.77 11.32
C ASN A 37 -1.84 -9.12 11.29
N VAL A 38 -1.78 -7.88 11.76
CA VAL A 38 -0.53 -7.14 11.91
C VAL A 38 -0.12 -7.20 13.39
N PRO A 39 1.14 -7.56 13.71
CA PRO A 39 1.64 -7.51 15.08
C PRO A 39 1.38 -6.13 15.71
N GLY A 40 0.81 -6.11 16.92
CA GLY A 40 0.46 -4.87 17.63
C GLY A 40 -0.94 -4.30 17.37
N GLN A 41 -1.79 -4.97 16.57
CA GLN A 41 -3.19 -4.56 16.37
C GLN A 41 -4.22 -5.31 17.23
N TYR A 42 -3.79 -6.22 18.10
CA TYR A 42 -4.67 -6.93 19.03
C TYR A 42 -4.49 -6.37 20.45
N SER A 43 -5.59 -6.12 21.16
CA SER A 43 -5.65 -5.72 22.58
C SER A 43 -6.10 -6.88 23.45
#